data_AF-A0A6P0I639-F1
#
_entry.id   AF-A0A6P0I639-F1
#
_cell.length_a   1.000
_cell.length_b   1.000
_cell.length_c   1.000
_cell.angle_alpha   90.00
_cell.angle_beta   90.00
_cell.angle_gamma   90.00
#
_symmetry.space_group_name_H-M   'P 1'
#
loop_
_entity.id
_entity.type
_entity.pdbx_description
1 polymer ?
#
loop_
_entity_poly.entity_id
_entity_poly.type
_entity_poly.pdbx_seq_one_letter_code
_entity_poly.pdbx_strand_id
1 'polypeptide(L)'
;MNESWVFPNFRKSSFINYNNFRRRAWKECVAKIIPGVTPYNCRDTFISRQLAANIPPAYIAKWCDTSISMIEKFYFAIDDSYSPV
;
A
#
# COMPACT_ATOMS: atom_id res chain seq x y z
N MET A 1 -29.86 -2.56 3.82
CA MET A 1 -28.85 -3.56 4.24
C MET A 1 -28.08 -2.95 5.38
N ASN A 2 -27.96 -3.61 6.54
CA ASN A 2 -27.03 -3.17 7.59
C ASN A 2 -25.62 -3.49 7.08
N GLU A 3 -24.83 -2.48 6.76
CA GLU A 3 -23.45 -2.65 6.29
C GLU A 3 -22.57 -3.13 7.46
N SER A 4 -22.16 -4.40 7.42
CA SER A 4 -21.24 -4.98 8.41
C SER A 4 -19.79 -4.69 8.01
N TRP A 5 -19.27 -3.53 8.41
CA TRP A 5 -17.88 -3.17 8.14
C TRP A 5 -16.90 -4.04 8.93
N VAL A 6 -15.88 -4.60 8.27
CA VAL A 6 -14.77 -5.32 8.95
C VAL A 6 -14.00 -4.39 9.88
N PHE A 7 -13.79 -3.14 9.46
CA PHE A 7 -13.14 -2.10 10.26
C PHE A 7 -14.09 -0.90 10.43
N PRO A 8 -14.95 -0.91 11.46
CA PRO A 8 -15.87 0.18 11.72
C PRO A 8 -15.17 1.36 12.41
N ASN A 9 -15.61 2.57 12.10
CA ASN A 9 -15.32 3.75 12.90
C ASN A 9 -16.37 3.86 14.02
N PHE A 10 -16.08 3.24 15.17
CA PHE A 10 -16.96 3.18 16.33
C PHE A 10 -17.43 4.55 16.85
N ARG A 11 -16.71 5.65 16.55
CA ARG A 11 -17.08 6.99 17.02
C ARG A 11 -18.12 7.70 16.15
N LYS A 12 -18.26 7.31 14.88
CA LYS A 12 -19.18 7.97 13.94
C LYS A 12 -20.14 7.00 13.24
N SER A 13 -20.18 5.74 13.68
CA SER A 13 -20.96 4.67 13.04
C SER A 13 -20.77 4.66 11.51
N SER A 14 -19.53 4.88 11.06
CA SER A 14 -19.15 4.99 9.65
C SER A 14 -18.04 3.98 9.33
N PHE A 15 -17.67 3.82 8.06
CA PHE A 15 -16.42 3.13 7.72
C PHE A 15 -15.19 4.03 7.95
N ILE A 16 -14.01 3.41 8.04
CA ILE A 16 -12.72 4.10 8.08
C ILE A 16 -12.30 4.41 6.64
N ASN A 17 -12.23 5.70 6.29
CA ASN A 17 -11.65 6.12 5.01
C ASN A 17 -10.15 6.42 5.13
N TYR A 18 -9.48 6.55 3.98
CA TYR A 18 -8.03 6.79 3.91
C TYR A 18 -7.57 8.01 4.73
N ASN A 19 -8.29 9.13 4.64
CA ASN A 19 -7.93 10.36 5.35
C ASN A 19 -7.97 10.16 6.88
N ASN A 20 -9.01 9.51 7.38
CA ASN A 20 -9.16 9.21 8.79
C ASN A 20 -8.11 8.19 9.27
N PHE A 21 -7.82 7.16 8.46
CA PHE A 21 -6.76 6.20 8.76
C PHE A 21 -5.39 6.87 8.82
N ARG A 22 -5.02 7.63 7.79
CA ARG A 22 -3.73 8.30 7.67
C ARG A 22 -3.48 9.31 8.79
N ARG A 23 -4.48 10.13 9.15
CA ARG A 23 -4.32 11.18 10.18
C ARG A 23 -4.34 10.66 11.60
N ARG A 24 -4.82 9.43 11.81
CA ARG A 24 -4.99 8.82 13.14
C ARG A 24 -4.10 7.60 13.24
N ALA A 25 -4.63 6.40 12.97
CA ALA A 25 -3.94 5.13 13.16
C ALA A 25 -2.53 5.12 12.55
N TRP A 26 -2.37 5.56 11.30
CA TRP A 26 -1.06 5.62 10.66
C TRP A 26 -0.10 6.59 11.35
N LYS A 27 -0.57 7.81 11.67
CA LYS A 27 0.23 8.82 12.37
C LYS A 27 0.70 8.31 13.73
N GLU A 28 -0.16 7.59 14.45
CA GLU A 28 0.14 7.14 15.80
C GLU A 28 1.03 5.91 15.86
N CYS A 29 0.93 5.00 14.87
CA CYS A 29 1.66 3.74 14.89
C CYS A 29 2.88 3.74 13.97
N VAL A 30 2.73 4.17 12.71
CA VAL A 30 3.77 4.01 11.69
C VAL A 30 4.64 5.26 11.59
N ALA A 31 4.03 6.45 11.55
CA ALA A 31 4.77 7.70 11.34
C ALA A 31 5.71 8.05 12.50
N LYS A 32 5.54 7.43 13.68
CA LYS A 32 6.46 7.56 14.82
C LYS A 32 7.72 6.70 14.68
N ILE A 33 7.62 5.58 13.95
CA ILE A 33 8.73 4.65 13.72
C ILE A 33 9.49 5.07 12.47
N ILE A 34 8.76 5.37 11.39
CA ILE A 34 9.31 5.82 10.12
C ILE A 34 8.59 7.13 9.74
N PRO A 35 9.20 8.29 9.98
CA PRO A 35 8.62 9.57 9.60
C PRO A 35 8.51 9.73 8.09
N GLY A 36 7.55 10.54 7.64
CA GLY A 36 7.41 10.92 6.22
C GLY A 36 6.76 9.88 5.30
N VAL A 37 6.55 8.63 5.74
CA VAL A 37 5.86 7.63 4.92
C VAL A 37 4.34 7.72 5.03
N THR A 38 3.67 7.20 4.01
CA THR A 38 2.22 7.08 3.89
C THR A 38 1.82 5.63 3.65
N PRO A 39 0.55 5.25 3.84
CA PRO A 39 0.10 3.90 3.52
C PRO A 39 0.36 3.49 2.07
N TYR A 40 0.49 4.44 1.12
CA TYR A 40 0.90 4.13 -0.25
C TYR A 40 2.30 3.53 -0.34
N ASN A 41 3.24 3.94 0.52
CA ASN A 41 4.58 3.37 0.54
C ASN A 41 4.57 1.88 0.92
N CYS A 42 3.60 1.43 1.72
CA CYS A 42 3.41 -0.01 1.96
C CYS A 42 2.95 -0.74 0.71
N ARG A 43 2.07 -0.13 -0.09
CA ARG A 43 1.64 -0.69 -1.40
C ARG A 43 2.83 -0.76 -2.36
N ASP A 44 3.63 0.31 -2.45
CA ASP A 44 4.85 0.33 -3.27
C ASP A 44 5.81 -0.77 -2.85
N THR A 45 6.09 -0.88 -1.54
CA THR A 45 6.97 -1.91 -0.98
C THR A 45 6.43 -3.32 -1.28
N PHE A 46 5.12 -3.53 -1.16
CA PHE A 46 4.50 -4.80 -1.49
C PHE A 46 4.73 -5.16 -2.96
N ILE A 47 4.44 -4.25 -3.89
CA ILE A 47 4.63 -4.44 -5.33
C ILE A 47 6.10 -4.78 -5.63
N SER A 48 7.05 -3.97 -5.16
CA SER A 48 8.48 -4.21 -5.36
C SER A 48 8.93 -5.58 -4.82
N ARG A 49 8.43 -5.99 -3.64
CA ARG A 49 8.76 -7.30 -3.07
C ARG A 49 8.18 -8.48 -3.86
N GLN A 50 6.98 -8.33 -4.44
CA GLN A 50 6.39 -9.38 -5.28
C GLN A 50 7.17 -9.53 -6.60
N LEU A 51 7.61 -8.41 -7.19
CA LEU A 51 8.46 -8.43 -8.38
C LEU A 51 9.81 -9.09 -8.08
N ALA A 52 10.46 -8.74 -6.97
CA ALA A 52 11.70 -9.37 -6.53
C ALA A 52 11.55 -10.88 -6.26
N ALA A 53 10.34 -11.33 -5.90
CA ALA A 53 10.00 -12.74 -5.75
C ALA A 53 9.59 -13.41 -7.08
N ASN A 54 9.82 -12.76 -8.23
CA ASN A 54 9.49 -13.23 -9.57
C ASN A 54 7.99 -13.54 -9.78
N ILE A 55 7.10 -12.86 -9.04
CA ILE A 55 5.66 -12.98 -9.28
C ILE A 55 5.27 -12.20 -10.55
N PRO A 56 4.51 -12.79 -11.48
CA PRO A 56 4.14 -12.11 -12.71
C PRO A 56 3.34 -10.82 -12.47
N PRO A 57 3.66 -9.70 -13.18
CA PRO A 57 2.99 -8.40 -13.00
C PRO A 57 1.47 -8.44 -13.14
N ALA A 58 0.93 -9.33 -13.98
CA ALA A 58 -0.50 -9.48 -14.16
C ALA A 58 -1.23 -9.87 -12.86
N TYR A 59 -0.63 -10.72 -12.02
CA TYR A 59 -1.20 -11.09 -10.73
C TYR A 59 -1.12 -9.93 -9.72
N ILE A 60 0.02 -9.25 -9.69
CA ILE A 60 0.23 -8.11 -8.78
C ILE A 60 -0.72 -6.97 -9.14
N ALA A 61 -0.89 -6.67 -10.42
CA ALA A 61 -1.83 -5.69 -10.95
C ALA A 61 -3.26 -5.98 -10.47
N LYS A 62 -3.67 -7.25 -10.54
CA LYS A 62 -4.97 -7.72 -10.04
C LYS A 62 -5.12 -7.55 -8.53
N TRP A 63 -4.10 -7.87 -7.73
CA TRP A 63 -4.17 -7.74 -6.27
C TRP A 63 -4.20 -6.30 -5.79
N CYS A 64 -3.47 -5.42 -6.47
CA CYS A 64 -3.34 -4.03 -6.07
C CYS A 64 -4.37 -3.11 -6.72
N ASP A 65 -5.22 -3.61 -7.61
CA ASP A 65 -6.14 -2.79 -8.41
C ASP A 65 -5.39 -1.69 -9.17
N THR A 66 -4.52 -2.12 -10.10
CA THR A 66 -3.77 -1.25 -11.00
C THR A 66 -3.53 -1.94 -12.35
N SER A 67 -2.88 -1.27 -13.30
CA SER A 67 -2.53 -1.85 -14.60
C SER A 67 -1.10 -2.38 -14.61
N ILE A 68 -0.85 -3.35 -15.49
CA ILE A 68 0.50 -3.84 -15.79
C ILE A 68 1.39 -2.67 -16.24
N SER A 69 0.87 -1.79 -17.10
CA SER A 69 1.61 -0.61 -17.58
C SER A 69 2.05 0.35 -16.47
N MET A 70 1.24 0.50 -15.39
CA MET A 70 1.64 1.26 -14.22
C MET A 70 2.75 0.54 -13.44
N ILE A 71 2.68 -0.78 -13.32
CA ILE A 71 3.71 -1.56 -12.65
C ILE A 71 5.04 -1.45 -13.40
N GLU A 72 5.03 -1.66 -14.70
CA GLU A 72 6.22 -1.56 -15.55
C GLU A 72 6.83 -0.15 -15.47
N LYS A 73 6.00 0.88 -15.61
CA LYS A 73 6.46 2.28 -15.59
C LYS A 73 7.18 2.66 -14.29
N PHE A 74 6.66 2.25 -13.14
CA PHE A 74 7.13 2.76 -11.84
C PHE A 74 8.07 1.82 -11.10
N TYR A 75 8.07 0.51 -11.41
CA TYR A 75 8.81 -0.48 -10.62
C TYR A 75 9.80 -1.31 -11.44
N PHE A 76 9.78 -1.25 -12.77
CA PHE A 76 10.75 -1.98 -13.61
C PHE A 76 12.00 -1.18 -13.93
N ALA A 77 12.05 0.10 -13.55
CA ALA A 77 13.24 0.93 -13.67
C ALA A 77 14.32 0.62 -12.62
N ILE A 78 14.16 -0.45 -11.83
CA ILE A 78 15.22 -0.97 -10.97
C ILE A 78 16.16 -1.79 -11.87
N ASP A 79 17.10 -1.09 -12.53
CA ASP A 79 18.27 -1.75 -13.13
C ASP A 79 19.17 -2.30 -12.01
N ASP A 80 20.05 -3.24 -12.37
CA ASP A 80 20.95 -4.05 -11.52
C ASP A 80 21.87 -3.29 -10.53
N SER A 81 21.68 -1.98 -10.32
CA SER A 81 22.45 -1.14 -9.40
C SER A 81 21.88 -1.03 -7.97
N TYR A 82 20.71 -1.60 -7.66
CA TYR A 82 20.15 -1.53 -6.30
C TYR A 82 20.79 -2.56 -5.34
N SER A 83 21.86 -2.14 -4.68
CA SER A 83 22.42 -2.83 -3.51
C SER A 83 21.81 -2.23 -2.24
N PRO A 84 21.04 -2.97 -1.43
CA PRO A 84 20.57 -2.45 -0.15
C PRO A 84 21.77 -2.35 0.80
N VAL A 85 22.02 -1.13 1.27
CA VAL A 85 22.90 -0.83 2.43
C VAL A 85 22.41 -1.55 3.69
#